data_AF-A0A9W9ZEZ9-F1
#
_entry.id   AF-A0A9W9ZEZ9-F1
#
_cell.length_a   1.000
_cell.length_b   1.000
_cell.length_c   1.000
_cell.angle_alpha   90.00
_cell.angle_beta   90.00
_cell.angle_gamma   90.00
#
_symmetry.space_group_name_H-M   'P 1'
#
loop_
_entity.id
_entity.type
_entity.pdbx_description
1 polymer ?
#
loop_
_entity_poly.entity_id
_entity_poly.type
_entity_poly.pdbx_seq_one_letter_code
_entity_poly.pdbx_strand_id
1 'polypeptide(L)'
;MKNKGVIVYALGVGSGADRAELEEIASRIDYVSISPSFKDLLSISSAIRRLFCNVPTPAPPTTTPLPDPCTTEGCNAPYNVGCRVVNNKARCICPTCPTILKPVCASDDVQDLSECHLRQQACGMDIDVNVAKQAPCDKECHAVVDIAFIIDSSGSIGRTNWERMKRFIKALISKLDVSPSATHIAAVAYSTNPKVEMTFNNVQSTNEVVGKVGGMLWQRGFTYTDKALQLADSDLFSGF
;
A
#
# COMPACT_ATOMS: atom_id res chain seq x y z
N MET A 1 -14.47 -14.00 -11.84
CA MET A 1 -13.50 -12.96 -12.23
C MET A 1 -12.82 -13.29 -13.54
N LYS A 2 -11.89 -14.26 -13.61
CA LYS A 2 -11.09 -14.57 -14.82
C LYS A 2 -11.94 -14.75 -16.10
N ASN A 3 -13.10 -15.41 -16.01
CA ASN A 3 -14.01 -15.62 -17.15
C ASN A 3 -14.70 -14.34 -17.68
N LYS A 4 -14.69 -13.23 -16.92
CA LYS A 4 -15.16 -11.89 -17.32
C LYS A 4 -14.04 -11.03 -17.95
N GLY A 5 -12.90 -11.64 -18.32
CA GLY A 5 -11.72 -10.93 -18.83
C GLY A 5 -10.86 -10.25 -17.75
N VAL A 6 -11.24 -10.33 -16.47
CA VAL A 6 -10.48 -9.72 -15.36
C VAL A 6 -9.12 -10.43 -15.19
N ILE A 7 -8.03 -9.69 -15.38
CA ILE A 7 -6.67 -10.16 -15.13
C ILE A 7 -6.38 -10.12 -13.63
N VAL A 8 -5.96 -11.25 -13.07
CA VAL A 8 -5.63 -11.41 -11.65
C VAL A 8 -4.12 -11.57 -11.48
N TYR A 9 -3.53 -10.68 -10.67
CA TYR A 9 -2.17 -10.77 -10.16
C TYR A 9 -2.22 -11.19 -8.69
N ALA A 10 -1.24 -11.98 -8.22
CA ALA A 10 -1.20 -12.47 -6.84
C ALA A 10 0.13 -12.12 -6.17
N LEU A 11 0.08 -11.64 -4.92
CA LEU A 11 1.25 -11.20 -4.16
C LEU A 11 1.26 -11.84 -2.77
N GLY A 12 2.13 -12.84 -2.60
CA GLY A 12 2.45 -13.43 -1.30
C GLY A 12 3.39 -12.54 -0.48
N VAL A 13 3.26 -12.55 0.85
CA VAL A 13 4.15 -11.81 1.76
C VAL A 13 4.53 -12.65 2.97
N GLY A 14 5.83 -12.82 3.19
CA GLY A 14 6.37 -13.59 4.31
C GLY A 14 6.47 -15.10 4.04
N SER A 15 7.08 -15.83 4.98
CA SER A 15 7.34 -17.27 4.88
C SER A 15 6.10 -18.18 4.95
N GLY A 16 4.91 -17.60 5.14
CA GLY A 16 3.62 -18.31 5.13
C GLY A 16 2.85 -18.17 3.81
N ALA A 17 3.44 -17.53 2.79
CA ALA A 17 2.81 -17.41 1.47
C ALA A 17 2.98 -18.71 0.67
N ASP A 18 1.90 -19.46 0.46
CA ASP A 18 1.90 -20.62 -0.42
C ASP A 18 1.93 -20.19 -1.89
N ARG A 19 2.93 -20.66 -2.65
CA ARG A 19 3.07 -20.37 -4.07
C ARG A 19 1.97 -21.04 -4.91
N ALA A 20 1.56 -22.27 -4.58
CA ALA A 20 0.59 -23.02 -5.36
C ALA A 20 -0.81 -22.39 -5.26
N GLU A 21 -1.24 -21.97 -4.07
CA GLU A 21 -2.50 -21.24 -3.87
C GLU A 21 -2.52 -19.95 -4.72
N LEU A 22 -1.43 -19.19 -4.71
CA LEU A 22 -1.32 -17.94 -5.49
C LEU A 22 -1.32 -18.20 -7.00
N GLU A 23 -0.77 -19.33 -7.46
CA GLU A 23 -0.74 -19.74 -8.88
C GLU A 23 -2.11 -20.22 -9.37
N GLU A 24 -2.94 -20.83 -8.51
CA GLU A 24 -4.35 -21.12 -8.81
C GLU A 24 -5.22 -19.84 -8.89
N ILE A 25 -4.95 -18.86 -8.02
CA ILE A 25 -5.66 -17.57 -7.99
C ILE A 25 -5.31 -16.72 -9.22
N ALA A 26 -4.02 -16.56 -9.53
CA ALA A 26 -3.53 -15.69 -10.60
C ALA A 26 -4.04 -16.11 -12.00
N SER A 27 -4.01 -15.17 -12.96
CA SER A 27 -4.34 -15.48 -14.36
C SER A 27 -3.21 -16.18 -15.11
N ARG A 28 -1.96 -16.05 -14.64
CA ARG A 28 -0.75 -16.69 -15.17
C ARG A 28 0.26 -16.92 -14.04
N ILE A 29 1.14 -17.91 -14.20
CA ILE A 29 2.21 -18.23 -13.23
C ILE A 29 3.21 -17.08 -13.03
N ASP A 30 3.54 -16.34 -14.09
CA ASP A 30 4.43 -15.18 -14.02
C ASP A 30 3.75 -13.92 -13.43
N TYR A 31 2.45 -14.00 -13.10
CA TYR A 31 1.71 -12.95 -12.39
C TYR A 31 1.69 -13.20 -10.86
N VAL A 32 2.50 -14.16 -10.37
CA VAL A 32 2.69 -14.47 -8.94
C VAL A 32 4.02 -13.94 -8.43
N SER A 33 3.94 -12.91 -7.58
CA SER A 33 5.09 -12.36 -6.84
C SER A 33 5.07 -12.81 -5.37
N ILE A 34 6.24 -12.92 -4.75
CA ILE A 34 6.37 -13.18 -3.31
C ILE A 34 7.41 -12.21 -2.72
N SER A 35 7.00 -11.44 -1.71
CA SER A 35 7.88 -10.56 -0.93
C SER A 35 8.34 -11.27 0.35
N PRO A 36 9.64 -11.25 0.71
CA PRO A 36 10.13 -11.92 1.92
C PRO A 36 9.56 -11.31 3.22
N SER A 37 9.20 -10.02 3.23
CA SER A 37 8.41 -9.41 4.31
C SER A 37 7.60 -8.20 3.84
N PHE A 38 6.82 -7.63 4.77
CA PHE A 38 6.10 -6.36 4.56
C PHE A 38 7.01 -5.12 4.53
N LYS A 39 8.29 -5.23 4.95
CA LYS A 39 9.27 -4.13 4.75
C LYS A 39 9.66 -4.01 3.28
N ASP A 40 9.79 -5.14 2.61
CA ASP A 40 10.41 -5.23 1.28
C ASP A 40 9.42 -4.94 0.14
N LEU A 41 8.12 -4.81 0.46
CA LEU A 41 7.05 -4.48 -0.48
C LEU A 41 7.35 -3.24 -1.35
N LEU A 42 7.94 -2.18 -0.77
CA LEU A 42 8.29 -0.99 -1.53
C LEU A 42 9.41 -1.25 -2.56
N SER A 43 10.31 -2.21 -2.32
CA SER A 43 11.35 -2.57 -3.29
C SER A 43 10.79 -3.22 -4.56
N ILE A 44 9.70 -4.01 -4.44
CA ILE A 44 9.00 -4.61 -5.59
C ILE A 44 7.96 -3.68 -6.21
N SER A 45 7.71 -2.49 -5.65
CA SER A 45 6.66 -1.58 -6.13
C SER A 45 6.85 -1.16 -7.60
N SER A 46 8.09 -0.89 -8.04
CA SER A 46 8.37 -0.59 -9.46
C SER A 46 8.17 -1.82 -10.37
N ALA A 47 8.42 -3.03 -9.88
CA ALA A 47 8.20 -4.26 -10.64
C ALA A 47 6.69 -4.53 -10.81
N ILE A 48 5.93 -4.48 -9.71
CA ILE A 48 4.47 -4.64 -9.72
C ILE A 48 3.81 -3.53 -10.56
N ARG A 49 4.27 -2.28 -10.44
CA ARG A 49 3.81 -1.15 -11.27
C ARG A 49 4.02 -1.40 -12.76
N ARG A 50 5.15 -2.00 -13.17
CA ARG A 50 5.40 -2.30 -14.60
C ARG A 50 4.41 -3.31 -15.18
N LEU A 51 3.87 -4.24 -14.39
CA LEU A 51 2.90 -5.26 -14.86
C LEU A 51 1.62 -4.65 -15.46
N PHE A 52 1.22 -3.46 -15.02
CA PHE A 52 0.07 -2.72 -15.55
C PHE A 52 0.46 -1.44 -16.32
N CYS A 53 1.75 -1.26 -16.69
CA CYS A 53 2.24 -0.04 -17.35
C CYS A 53 3.23 -0.26 -18.53
N ASN A 54 4.24 -1.15 -18.43
CA ASN A 54 5.33 -1.40 -19.41
C ASN A 54 6.14 -0.15 -19.85
N VAL A 55 7.43 0.02 -19.54
CA VAL A 55 8.65 -0.54 -20.22
C VAL A 55 9.89 -0.10 -19.36
N PRO A 56 11.08 -0.77 -19.38
CA PRO A 56 11.99 -0.75 -18.22
C PRO A 56 13.36 -0.01 -18.33
N THR A 57 13.87 0.44 -17.17
CA THR A 57 15.31 0.65 -16.85
C THR A 57 15.61 0.37 -15.35
N PRO A 58 16.89 0.21 -14.92
CA PRO A 58 17.29 -0.28 -13.58
C PRO A 58 17.86 0.78 -12.59
N ALA A 59 18.18 0.38 -11.35
CA ALA A 59 18.76 1.23 -10.29
C ALA A 59 19.76 0.46 -9.37
N PRO A 60 20.69 1.14 -8.64
CA PRO A 60 21.65 0.54 -7.71
C PRO A 60 21.29 0.66 -6.21
N PRO A 61 21.90 -0.12 -5.29
CA PRO A 61 21.57 -0.12 -3.84
C PRO A 61 22.71 0.32 -2.88
N THR A 62 22.37 0.56 -1.60
CA THR A 62 23.01 0.07 -0.33
C THR A 62 22.84 1.07 0.84
N THR A 63 22.52 0.59 2.07
CA THR A 63 22.16 1.39 3.29
C THR A 63 22.58 0.63 4.58
N THR A 64 22.40 1.03 5.87
CA THR A 64 21.73 2.17 6.57
C THR A 64 22.26 2.52 8.02
N PRO A 65 22.50 1.55 8.94
CA PRO A 65 22.45 1.77 10.42
C PRO A 65 23.79 2.18 11.09
N LEU A 66 23.90 2.69 12.34
CA LEU A 66 23.06 3.41 13.36
C LEU A 66 24.09 3.86 14.48
N PRO A 67 23.92 3.83 15.85
CA PRO A 67 22.78 3.92 16.80
C PRO A 67 22.93 5.01 17.91
N ASP A 68 21.85 5.34 18.65
CA ASP A 68 21.83 5.45 20.14
C ASP A 68 20.35 5.46 20.68
N PRO A 69 20.00 4.68 21.73
CA PRO A 69 18.38 4.89 22.77
C PRO A 69 17.52 6.12 23.06
N CYS A 70 17.49 7.16 22.23
CA CYS A 70 16.86 8.46 22.52
C CYS A 70 17.38 9.19 23.80
N THR A 71 18.04 8.50 24.73
CA THR A 71 19.52 8.51 24.72
C THR A 71 20.03 7.25 23.99
N THR A 72 19.87 6.03 24.56
CA THR A 72 20.38 4.70 23.99
C THR A 72 18.85 2.75 22.21
N GLU A 73 17.92 1.77 22.54
CA GLU A 73 16.71 1.35 21.78
C GLU A 73 15.64 2.47 21.78
N GLY A 74 15.85 3.54 20.99
CA GLY A 74 15.07 4.78 21.08
C GLY A 74 13.87 4.81 20.15
N CYS A 75 13.11 5.92 20.18
CA CYS A 75 12.37 6.27 18.98
C CYS A 75 13.35 6.83 17.93
N ASN A 76 13.86 5.90 17.13
CA ASN A 76 14.78 6.22 16.03
C ASN A 76 14.03 6.51 14.73
N ALA A 77 12.71 6.25 14.68
CA ALA A 77 11.87 6.54 13.53
C ALA A 77 11.88 8.06 13.22
N PRO A 78 12.09 8.45 11.96
CA PRO A 78 12.34 9.84 11.60
C PRO A 78 11.12 10.72 11.82
N TYR A 79 11.36 12.01 12.06
CA TYR A 79 10.35 13.03 12.36
C TYR A 79 9.46 12.77 13.59
N ASN A 80 9.89 11.88 14.50
CA ASN A 80 9.23 11.79 15.80
C ASN A 80 9.37 13.10 16.58
N VAL A 81 8.38 13.37 17.44
CA VAL A 81 8.32 14.55 18.32
C VAL A 81 8.49 14.15 19.79
N GLY A 82 9.05 12.95 20.05
CA GLY A 82 9.30 12.46 21.39
C GLY A 82 9.30 10.94 21.54
N CYS A 83 9.86 10.50 22.66
CA CYS A 83 10.05 9.12 23.07
C CYS A 83 9.17 8.86 24.30
N ARG A 84 8.31 7.83 24.32
CA ARG A 84 7.58 7.41 25.54
C ARG A 84 7.66 5.91 25.76
N VAL A 85 7.78 5.48 27.01
CA VAL A 85 7.74 4.05 27.37
C VAL A 85 6.30 3.57 27.45
N VAL A 86 6.01 2.43 26.82
CA VAL A 86 4.73 1.71 26.95
C VAL A 86 5.06 0.22 27.09
N ASN A 87 4.58 -0.42 28.16
CA ASN A 87 4.82 -1.84 28.46
C ASN A 87 6.30 -2.23 28.37
N ASN A 88 7.17 -1.44 29.01
CA ASN A 88 8.63 -1.59 29.02
C ASN A 88 9.31 -1.59 27.63
N LYS A 89 8.71 -0.93 26.63
CA LYS A 89 9.31 -0.68 25.31
C LYS A 89 9.24 0.81 24.95
N ALA A 90 10.27 1.32 24.29
CA ALA A 90 10.23 2.65 23.70
C ALA A 90 9.17 2.71 22.59
N ARG A 91 8.43 3.82 22.52
CA ARG A 91 7.41 4.06 21.51
C ARG A 91 7.43 5.52 21.07
N CYS A 92 7.52 5.69 19.76
CA CYS A 92 7.48 6.98 19.11
C CYS A 92 6.19 7.76 19.39
N ILE A 93 6.35 9.06 19.65
CA ILE A 93 5.30 10.06 19.53
C ILE A 93 5.47 10.67 18.14
N CYS A 94 4.52 10.40 17.25
CA CYS A 94 4.52 10.92 15.89
C CYS A 94 3.67 12.19 15.79
N PRO A 95 3.98 13.13 14.87
CA PRO A 95 3.24 14.38 14.76
C PRO A 95 1.76 14.13 14.43
N THR A 96 0.87 14.91 15.05
CA THR A 96 -0.51 15.07 14.59
C THR A 96 -0.55 16.07 13.45
N CYS A 97 -1.46 15.88 12.49
CA CYS A 97 -1.51 16.68 11.27
C CYS A 97 -2.86 17.40 11.11
N PRO A 98 -2.85 18.66 10.63
CA PRO A 98 -4.08 19.34 10.24
C PRO A 98 -4.65 18.70 8.96
N THR A 99 -5.95 18.87 8.74
CA THR A 99 -6.66 18.42 7.53
C THR A 99 -6.30 19.20 6.25
N ILE A 100 -5.32 20.11 6.32
CA ILE A 100 -4.86 20.91 5.19
C ILE A 100 -4.11 20.02 4.20
N LEU A 101 -4.71 19.84 3.02
CA LEU A 101 -4.12 19.10 1.91
C LEU A 101 -3.17 20.01 1.12
N LYS A 102 -1.89 19.65 1.10
CA LYS A 102 -0.85 20.25 0.25
C LYS A 102 0.08 19.12 -0.19
N PRO A 103 -0.32 18.32 -1.19
CA PRO A 103 0.29 17.03 -1.45
C PRO A 103 1.76 17.13 -1.85
N VAL A 104 2.54 16.16 -1.39
CA VAL A 104 3.97 16.01 -1.66
C VAL A 104 4.26 14.62 -2.21
N CYS A 105 5.36 14.48 -2.97
CA CYS A 105 5.92 13.19 -3.35
C CYS A 105 7.11 12.87 -2.45
N ALA A 106 7.09 11.70 -1.84
CA ALA A 106 8.20 11.16 -1.05
C ALA A 106 9.25 10.49 -1.95
N SER A 107 10.45 10.27 -1.40
CA SER A 107 11.56 9.57 -2.07
C SER A 107 11.33 8.07 -2.31
N ASP A 108 10.30 7.47 -1.70
CA ASP A 108 9.84 6.10 -1.96
C ASP A 108 8.63 6.04 -2.94
N ASP A 109 8.53 7.00 -3.86
CA ASP A 109 7.46 7.14 -4.87
C ASP A 109 6.04 7.39 -4.31
N VAL A 110 5.87 7.51 -2.99
CA VAL A 110 4.57 7.69 -2.35
C VAL A 110 4.13 9.15 -2.34
N GLN A 111 2.93 9.40 -2.85
CA GLN A 111 2.21 10.66 -2.65
C GLN A 111 1.59 10.69 -1.26
N ASP A 112 1.86 11.77 -0.53
CA ASP A 112 1.36 12.00 0.82
C ASP A 112 0.54 13.31 0.87
N LEU A 113 -0.58 13.27 1.59
CA LEU A 113 -1.61 14.33 1.61
C LEU A 113 -1.06 15.72 2.00
N SER A 114 -0.03 15.73 2.84
CA SER A 114 0.89 16.86 3.01
C SER A 114 2.20 16.38 3.61
N GLU A 115 3.21 17.24 3.66
CA GLU A 115 4.49 16.93 4.30
C GLU A 115 4.34 16.45 5.75
N CYS A 116 3.36 16.97 6.50
CA CYS A 116 3.07 16.44 7.83
C CYS A 116 2.64 14.96 7.78
N HIS A 117 1.77 14.59 6.84
CA HIS A 117 1.31 13.21 6.69
C HIS A 117 2.44 12.25 6.26
N LEU A 118 3.39 12.72 5.44
CA LEU A 118 4.64 12.00 5.15
C LEU A 118 5.41 11.75 6.44
N ARG A 119 5.73 12.82 7.18
CA ARG A 119 6.49 12.76 8.45
C ARG A 119 5.81 11.87 9.50
N GLN A 120 4.48 11.94 9.62
CA GLN A 120 3.67 11.10 10.52
C GLN A 120 3.76 9.62 10.16
N GLN A 121 3.66 9.27 8.87
CA GLN A 121 3.77 7.89 8.39
C GLN A 121 5.19 7.34 8.52
N ALA A 122 6.20 8.15 8.21
CA ALA A 122 7.61 7.80 8.35
C ALA A 122 7.95 7.43 9.81
N CYS A 123 7.54 8.29 10.76
CA CYS A 123 7.60 8.01 12.20
C CYS A 123 6.77 6.77 12.60
N GLY A 124 5.57 6.60 12.02
CA GLY A 124 4.63 5.55 12.40
C GLY A 124 5.01 4.13 11.92
N MET A 125 5.81 4.02 10.86
CA MET A 125 6.24 2.75 10.25
C MET A 125 7.72 2.43 10.42
N ASP A 126 8.52 3.37 10.95
CA ASP A 126 9.98 3.27 11.05
C ASP A 126 10.61 3.07 9.66
N ILE A 127 10.47 4.10 8.82
CA ILE A 127 10.99 4.15 7.44
C ILE A 127 11.65 5.51 7.17
N ASP A 128 12.85 5.51 6.59
CA ASP A 128 13.56 6.72 6.21
C ASP A 128 13.12 7.18 4.81
N VAL A 129 12.32 8.25 4.79
CA VAL A 129 11.75 8.85 3.59
C VAL A 129 11.68 10.37 3.76
N ASN A 130 11.93 11.11 2.70
CA ASN A 130 11.98 12.57 2.68
C ASN A 130 11.20 13.12 1.48
N VAL A 131 10.89 14.43 1.51
CA VAL A 131 10.17 15.08 0.40
C VAL A 131 11.08 15.15 -0.82
N ALA A 132 10.79 14.35 -1.84
CA ALA A 132 11.41 14.46 -3.15
C ALA A 132 10.80 15.62 -3.97
N LYS A 133 9.51 15.91 -3.78
CA LYS A 133 8.80 16.98 -4.50
C LYS A 133 7.74 17.66 -3.62
N GLN A 134 7.75 18.99 -3.58
CA GLN A 134 6.73 19.83 -2.91
C GLN A 134 5.45 19.98 -3.76
N ALA A 135 5.02 18.89 -4.39
CA ALA A 135 3.87 18.76 -5.29
C ALA A 135 3.45 17.28 -5.36
N PRO A 136 2.30 16.92 -5.98
CA PRO A 136 1.96 15.54 -6.32
C PRO A 136 3.09 14.78 -7.03
N CYS A 137 3.07 13.44 -6.92
CA CYS A 137 4.00 12.61 -7.68
C CYS A 137 3.69 12.69 -9.18
N ASP A 138 4.75 12.74 -9.99
CA ASP A 138 4.64 12.65 -11.45
C ASP A 138 4.07 11.29 -11.86
N LYS A 139 3.31 11.28 -12.95
CA LYS A 139 2.66 10.07 -13.46
C LYS A 139 3.60 9.31 -14.38
N GLU A 140 3.62 8.00 -14.21
CA GLU A 140 4.38 7.06 -15.07
C GLU A 140 3.43 6.23 -15.95
N CYS A 141 2.11 6.30 -15.69
CA CYS A 141 1.16 5.33 -16.18
C CYS A 141 -0.20 6.00 -16.44
N HIS A 142 -0.45 6.32 -17.70
CA HIS A 142 -1.68 6.94 -18.22
C HIS A 142 -2.63 5.88 -18.79
N ALA A 143 -2.75 4.73 -18.12
CA ALA A 143 -3.60 3.64 -18.55
C ALA A 143 -5.08 3.97 -18.28
N VAL A 144 -5.93 3.75 -19.28
CA VAL A 144 -7.39 3.74 -19.12
C VAL A 144 -7.79 2.35 -18.66
N VAL A 145 -7.95 2.15 -17.35
CA VAL A 145 -8.06 0.82 -16.73
C VAL A 145 -8.70 0.87 -15.34
N ASP A 146 -9.50 -0.15 -15.02
CA ASP A 146 -10.10 -0.35 -13.71
C ASP A 146 -9.26 -1.36 -12.90
N ILE A 147 -8.70 -0.93 -11.76
CA ILE A 147 -7.80 -1.76 -10.91
C ILE A 147 -8.43 -1.99 -9.53
N ALA A 148 -8.73 -3.24 -9.19
CA ALA A 148 -9.21 -3.63 -7.86
C ALA A 148 -8.08 -4.19 -6.99
N PHE A 149 -7.86 -3.61 -5.81
CA PHE A 149 -6.98 -4.17 -4.78
C PHE A 149 -7.77 -5.06 -3.82
N ILE A 150 -7.44 -6.35 -3.75
CA ILE A 150 -8.01 -7.30 -2.78
C ILE A 150 -6.95 -7.54 -1.70
N ILE A 151 -7.21 -7.13 -0.46
CA ILE A 151 -6.16 -6.84 0.53
C ILE A 151 -6.43 -7.61 1.84
N ASP A 152 -5.50 -8.50 2.24
CA ASP A 152 -5.62 -9.19 3.53
C ASP A 152 -5.43 -8.19 4.70
N SER A 153 -6.42 -8.17 5.58
CA SER A 153 -6.55 -7.37 6.80
C SER A 153 -6.72 -8.25 8.05
N SER A 154 -6.42 -9.56 7.93
CA SER A 154 -6.51 -10.58 8.97
C SER A 154 -5.61 -10.29 10.20
N GLY A 155 -5.78 -11.11 11.24
CA GLY A 155 -5.05 -10.98 12.49
C GLY A 155 -3.55 -11.25 12.39
N SER A 156 -3.13 -12.08 11.44
CA SER A 156 -1.73 -12.48 11.23
C SER A 156 -0.85 -11.34 10.70
N ILE A 157 -1.43 -10.44 9.90
CA ILE A 157 -0.74 -9.27 9.33
C ILE A 157 -0.09 -8.44 10.45
N GLY A 158 -0.87 -8.05 11.46
CA GLY A 158 -0.43 -7.18 12.54
C GLY A 158 -0.36 -5.69 12.14
N ARG A 159 -0.63 -4.80 13.11
CA ARG A 159 -0.85 -3.36 12.84
C ARG A 159 0.27 -2.67 12.04
N THR A 160 1.55 -2.91 12.36
CA THR A 160 2.66 -2.24 11.67
C THR A 160 2.76 -2.65 10.20
N ASN A 161 2.43 -3.91 9.89
CA ASN A 161 2.44 -4.42 8.53
C ASN A 161 1.21 -3.97 7.74
N TRP A 162 0.07 -3.76 8.40
CA TRP A 162 -1.11 -3.14 7.78
C TRP A 162 -0.80 -1.71 7.28
N GLU A 163 -0.12 -0.89 8.08
CA GLU A 163 0.31 0.44 7.64
C GLU A 163 1.30 0.34 6.46
N ARG A 164 2.25 -0.61 6.48
CA ARG A 164 3.18 -0.86 5.35
C ARG A 164 2.46 -1.32 4.08
N MET A 165 1.46 -2.20 4.19
CA MET A 165 0.62 -2.63 3.07
C MET A 165 -0.15 -1.45 2.47
N LYS A 166 -0.75 -0.59 3.31
CA LYS A 166 -1.37 0.67 2.84
C LYS A 166 -0.36 1.60 2.15
N ARG A 167 0.87 1.74 2.66
CA ARG A 167 1.90 2.57 2.01
C ARG A 167 2.38 1.97 0.68
N PHE A 168 2.53 0.66 0.58
CA PHE A 168 2.83 -0.03 -0.67
C PHE A 168 1.73 0.19 -1.73
N ILE A 169 0.46 0.00 -1.38
CA ILE A 169 -0.67 0.25 -2.28
C ILE A 169 -0.70 1.73 -2.72
N LYS A 170 -0.41 2.67 -1.80
CA LYS A 170 -0.22 4.08 -2.15
C LYS A 170 0.94 4.30 -3.13
N ALA A 171 2.09 3.64 -2.98
CA ALA A 171 3.23 3.79 -3.90
C ALA A 171 2.88 3.41 -5.34
N LEU A 172 2.06 2.36 -5.51
CA LEU A 172 1.50 1.98 -6.81
C LEU A 172 0.56 3.08 -7.35
N ILE A 173 -0.44 3.48 -6.55
CA ILE A 173 -1.48 4.46 -6.94
C ILE A 173 -0.92 5.86 -7.22
N SER A 174 0.17 6.25 -6.55
CA SER A 174 0.76 7.58 -6.67
C SER A 174 1.24 7.89 -8.09
N LYS A 175 1.67 6.86 -8.83
CA LYS A 175 2.18 6.96 -10.21
C LYS A 175 1.13 6.64 -11.29
N LEU A 176 -0.06 6.19 -10.91
CA LEU A 176 -1.23 5.98 -11.78
C LEU A 176 -1.98 7.29 -12.04
N ASP A 177 -2.45 7.50 -13.27
CA ASP A 177 -3.29 8.64 -13.64
C ASP A 177 -4.76 8.43 -13.21
N VAL A 178 -4.98 8.47 -11.89
CA VAL A 178 -6.31 8.28 -11.30
C VAL A 178 -7.18 9.51 -11.53
N SER A 179 -8.13 9.39 -12.46
CA SER A 179 -9.06 10.44 -12.90
C SER A 179 -10.33 9.84 -13.53
N PRO A 180 -11.42 10.62 -13.70
CA PRO A 180 -12.69 10.19 -14.34
C PRO A 180 -12.60 9.66 -15.78
N SER A 181 -11.43 9.74 -16.42
CA SER A 181 -11.22 9.44 -17.83
C SER A 181 -9.97 8.58 -18.10
N ALA A 182 -9.35 8.02 -17.05
CA ALA A 182 -8.17 7.17 -17.17
C ALA A 182 -8.23 5.99 -16.18
N THR A 183 -7.48 6.01 -15.09
CA THR A 183 -7.47 4.90 -14.13
C THR A 183 -8.54 5.07 -13.06
N HIS A 184 -9.38 4.06 -12.82
CA HIS A 184 -10.23 3.98 -11.62
C HIS A 184 -9.75 2.89 -10.67
N ILE A 185 -9.89 3.12 -9.37
CA ILE A 185 -9.42 2.22 -8.32
C ILE A 185 -10.61 1.70 -7.50
N ALA A 186 -10.67 0.38 -7.32
CA ALA A 186 -11.52 -0.24 -6.31
C ALA A 186 -10.66 -0.93 -5.24
N ALA A 187 -11.25 -1.20 -4.07
CA ALA A 187 -10.58 -1.96 -3.02
C ALA A 187 -11.57 -2.78 -2.18
N VAL A 188 -11.18 -4.02 -1.88
CA VAL A 188 -11.78 -4.87 -0.85
C VAL A 188 -10.70 -5.18 0.19
N ALA A 189 -10.96 -4.82 1.44
CA ALA A 189 -10.17 -5.33 2.57
C ALA A 189 -10.89 -6.54 3.17
N TYR A 190 -10.18 -7.61 3.50
CA TYR A 190 -10.80 -8.84 4.00
C TYR A 190 -10.14 -9.45 5.22
N SER A 191 -10.95 -10.17 6.00
CA SER A 191 -10.49 -11.02 7.09
C SER A 191 -11.46 -12.19 7.29
N THR A 192 -12.10 -12.31 8.46
CA THR A 192 -13.23 -13.23 8.72
C THR A 192 -14.40 -12.96 7.76
N ASN A 193 -14.62 -11.67 7.43
CA ASN A 193 -15.60 -11.18 6.47
C ASN A 193 -14.92 -10.16 5.54
N PRO A 194 -15.15 -10.20 4.21
CA PRO A 194 -14.67 -9.16 3.30
C PRO A 194 -15.54 -7.90 3.37
N LYS A 195 -14.96 -6.74 3.01
CA LYS A 195 -15.64 -5.45 2.93
C LYS A 195 -15.12 -4.63 1.75
N VAL A 196 -16.02 -4.09 0.94
CA VAL A 196 -15.71 -3.05 -0.04
C VAL A 196 -15.30 -1.77 0.70
N GLU A 197 -14.09 -1.28 0.42
CA GLU A 197 -13.55 -0.01 0.92
C GLU A 197 -13.73 1.12 -0.10
N MET A 198 -13.72 0.80 -1.41
CA MET A 198 -14.13 1.70 -2.49
C MET A 198 -14.47 0.94 -3.79
N THR A 199 -15.35 1.51 -4.61
CA THR A 199 -15.74 1.04 -5.96
C THR A 199 -15.17 1.96 -7.05
N PHE A 200 -15.24 1.54 -8.32
CA PHE A 200 -14.80 2.27 -9.52
C PHE A 200 -15.63 3.53 -9.84
N ASN A 201 -15.65 4.51 -8.93
CA ASN A 201 -16.44 5.73 -9.09
C ASN A 201 -15.76 6.75 -10.03
N ASN A 202 -16.48 7.21 -11.05
CA ASN A 202 -16.04 8.16 -12.10
C ASN A 202 -15.79 9.61 -11.59
N VAL A 203 -15.50 9.81 -10.31
CA VAL A 203 -15.19 11.13 -9.70
C VAL A 203 -13.84 11.09 -8.95
N GLN A 204 -13.14 9.95 -9.00
CA GLN A 204 -11.89 9.75 -8.27
C GLN A 204 -10.76 10.69 -8.69
N SER A 205 -9.89 10.98 -7.72
CA SER A 205 -8.57 11.57 -7.94
C SER A 205 -7.51 10.84 -7.11
N THR A 206 -6.23 10.95 -7.49
CA THR A 206 -5.12 10.34 -6.71
C THR A 206 -5.17 10.73 -5.23
N ASN A 207 -5.48 12.00 -4.91
CA ASN A 207 -5.54 12.47 -3.53
C ASN A 207 -6.68 11.81 -2.73
N GLU A 208 -7.86 11.66 -3.34
CA GLU A 208 -9.01 11.02 -2.70
C GLU A 208 -8.73 9.53 -2.44
N VAL A 209 -8.23 8.82 -3.45
CA VAL A 209 -7.94 7.38 -3.33
C VAL A 209 -6.81 7.12 -2.35
N VAL A 210 -5.72 7.91 -2.39
CA VAL A 210 -4.63 7.85 -1.38
C VAL A 210 -5.15 8.12 0.03
N GLY A 211 -6.08 9.08 0.19
CA GLY A 211 -6.74 9.37 1.46
C GLY A 211 -7.59 8.21 1.96
N LYS A 212 -8.44 7.63 1.09
CA LYS A 212 -9.26 6.45 1.39
C LYS A 212 -8.41 5.25 1.78
N VAL A 213 -7.38 4.93 0.98
CA VAL A 213 -6.42 3.84 1.29
C VAL A 213 -5.76 4.06 2.64
N GLY A 214 -5.26 5.28 2.93
CA GLY A 214 -4.66 5.60 4.23
C GLY A 214 -5.62 5.41 5.41
N GLY A 215 -6.90 5.74 5.22
CA GLY A 215 -7.98 5.61 6.21
C GLY A 215 -8.50 4.19 6.46
N MET A 216 -8.14 3.19 5.63
CA MET A 216 -8.66 1.82 5.79
C MET A 216 -8.27 1.21 7.15
N LEU A 217 -9.28 0.66 7.83
CA LEU A 217 -9.16 0.08 9.17
C LEU A 217 -8.62 -1.35 9.10
N TRP A 218 -7.72 -1.70 10.02
CA TRP A 218 -7.25 -3.08 10.17
C TRP A 218 -8.34 -3.94 10.82
N GLN A 219 -8.92 -4.88 10.06
CA GLN A 219 -10.12 -5.61 10.45
C GLN A 219 -9.85 -6.67 11.54
N ARG A 220 -8.73 -7.39 11.44
CA ARG A 220 -8.38 -8.60 12.22
C ARG A 220 -9.34 -9.77 11.98
N GLY A 221 -8.93 -10.95 12.42
CA GLY A 221 -9.69 -12.20 12.26
C GLY A 221 -8.91 -13.25 11.47
N PHE A 222 -9.63 -14.17 10.84
CA PHE A 222 -9.07 -15.17 9.93
C PHE A 222 -8.82 -14.59 8.53
N THR A 223 -8.37 -15.42 7.59
CA THR A 223 -8.09 -15.05 6.19
C THR A 223 -9.00 -15.87 5.28
N TYR A 224 -10.09 -15.28 4.76
CA TYR A 224 -10.99 -15.92 3.78
C TYR A 224 -10.85 -15.28 2.40
N THR A 225 -9.78 -15.65 1.68
CA THR A 225 -9.48 -15.19 0.32
C THR A 225 -10.59 -15.57 -0.66
N ASP A 226 -11.22 -16.74 -0.46
CA ASP A 226 -12.38 -17.23 -1.22
C ASP A 226 -13.56 -16.25 -1.20
N LYS A 227 -13.95 -15.77 0.00
CA LYS A 227 -15.04 -14.81 0.18
C LYS A 227 -14.67 -13.44 -0.40
N ALA A 228 -13.40 -13.04 -0.31
CA ALA A 228 -12.93 -11.78 -0.84
C ALA A 228 -13.00 -11.73 -2.37
N LEU A 229 -12.64 -12.83 -3.04
CA LEU A 229 -12.76 -12.98 -4.49
C LEU A 229 -14.23 -13.09 -4.94
N GLN A 230 -15.10 -13.73 -4.15
CA GLN A 230 -16.55 -13.75 -4.40
C GLN A 230 -17.15 -12.34 -4.32
N LEU A 231 -16.86 -11.58 -3.25
CA LEU A 231 -17.34 -10.20 -3.08
C LEU A 231 -16.81 -9.28 -4.20
N ALA A 232 -15.56 -9.45 -4.62
CA ALA A 232 -15.02 -8.71 -5.75
C ALA A 232 -15.82 -8.97 -7.04
N ASP A 233 -16.19 -10.22 -7.32
CA ASP A 233 -16.96 -10.56 -8.52
C ASP A 233 -18.40 -10.03 -8.50
N SER A 234 -19.04 -9.98 -7.33
CA SER A 234 -20.43 -9.53 -7.15
C SER A 234 -20.59 -8.02 -6.99
N ASP A 235 -19.63 -7.32 -6.37
CA ASP A 235 -19.79 -5.91 -5.97
C ASP A 235 -18.87 -4.95 -6.75
N LEU A 236 -17.80 -5.45 -7.37
CA LEU A 236 -16.90 -4.65 -8.23
C LEU A 236 -17.04 -4.99 -9.72
N PHE A 237 -17.23 -6.27 -10.05
CA PHE A 237 -17.22 -6.78 -11.43
C PHE A 237 -18.57 -7.36 -11.88
N SER A 238 -19.70 -6.84 -11.37
CA SER A 238 -21.06 -7.28 -11.74
C SER A 238 -21.71 -6.48 -12.87
N GLY A 239 -21.10 -5.37 -13.30
CA GLY A 239 -21.54 -4.53 -14.44
C GLY A 239 -20.90 -4.89 -15.79
N PHE A 240 -20.22 -6.04 -15.88
CA PHE A 240 -19.50 -6.54 -17.07
C PHE A 240 -19.92 -7.97 -17.40
#